data_AF-A0A939HPD9-F1
#
_entry.id   AF-A0A939HPD9-F1
#
_cell.length_a   1.000
_cell.length_b   1.000
_cell.length_c   1.000
_cell.angle_alpha   90.00
_cell.angle_beta   90.00
_cell.angle_gamma   90.00
#
_symmetry.space_group_name_H-M   'P 1'
#
loop_
_entity.id
_entity.type
_entity.pdbx_description
1 polymer ?
#
loop_
_entity_poly.entity_id
_entity_poly.type
_entity_poly.pdbx_seq_one_letter_code
_entity_poly.pdbx_strand_id
1 'polypeptide(L)'
;MENLYKVGGSHQRLKRVETVLWHGLIDEAKASFDGWSAPQVNNFLADLDQHRSRLPNYAAYQQLKIDIGSGAVSSTIKRIGRRLKISGAQWKSENVNQVLKQRCAYLNLDLNTA
;
A
#
# COMPACT_ATOMS: atom_id res chain seq x y z
N MET A 1 -1.88 -8.17 3.83
CA MET A 1 -3.26 -8.50 4.25
C MET A 1 -3.99 -9.41 3.28
N GLU A 2 -3.86 -9.24 1.96
CA GLU A 2 -4.52 -10.13 0.98
C GLU A 2 -4.20 -11.62 1.20
N ASN A 3 -2.95 -11.96 1.53
CA ASN A 3 -2.53 -13.34 1.78
C ASN A 3 -3.15 -13.96 3.05
N LEU A 4 -3.58 -13.16 4.03
CA LEU A 4 -4.28 -13.65 5.22
C LEU A 4 -5.62 -14.29 4.84
N TYR A 5 -6.39 -13.62 3.98
CA TYR A 5 -7.70 -14.10 3.56
C TYR A 5 -7.62 -15.32 2.63
N LYS A 6 -6.47 -15.55 1.98
CA LYS A 6 -6.20 -16.78 1.20
C LYS A 6 -5.99 -18.02 2.07
N VAL A 7 -5.72 -17.86 3.37
CA VAL A 7 -5.59 -18.99 4.32
C VAL A 7 -6.93 -19.71 4.52
N GLY A 8 -8.05 -18.97 4.43
CA GLY A 8 -9.39 -19.51 4.65
C GLY A 8 -9.67 -19.86 6.12
N GLY A 9 -10.66 -20.73 6.34
CA GLY A 9 -11.09 -21.14 7.69
C GLY A 9 -12.00 -20.13 8.39
N SER A 10 -11.81 -19.95 9.70
CA SER A 10 -12.70 -19.10 10.51
C SER A 10 -12.47 -17.62 10.26
N HIS A 11 -13.49 -16.93 9.76
CA HIS A 11 -13.49 -15.47 9.56
C HIS A 11 -13.21 -14.70 10.86
N GLN A 12 -13.64 -15.23 12.01
CA GLN A 12 -13.35 -14.61 13.31
C GLN A 12 -11.86 -14.67 13.64
N ARG A 13 -11.18 -15.78 13.34
CA ARG A 13 -9.72 -15.89 13.48
C ARG A 13 -9.01 -14.90 12.58
N LEU A 14 -9.40 -14.85 11.29
CA LEU A 14 -8.79 -13.93 10.32
C LEU A 14 -8.92 -12.46 10.75
N LYS A 15 -10.09 -12.03 11.22
CA LYS A 15 -10.28 -10.66 11.73
C LYS A 15 -9.42 -10.35 12.97
N ARG A 16 -9.26 -11.32 13.88
CA ARG A 16 -8.37 -11.16 15.04
C ARG A 16 -6.92 -11.00 14.61
N VAL A 17 -6.44 -11.88 13.73
CA VAL A 17 -5.09 -11.80 13.17
C VAL A 17 -4.87 -10.49 12.42
N GLU A 18 -5.85 -10.04 11.64
CA GLU A 18 -5.81 -8.73 10.99
C GLU A 18 -5.62 -7.58 11.98
N THR A 19 -6.36 -7.61 13.09
CA THR A 19 -6.24 -6.61 14.16
C THR A 19 -4.87 -6.63 14.81
N VAL A 20 -4.33 -7.82 15.10
CA VAL A 20 -3.00 -8.01 15.69
C VAL A 20 -1.90 -7.49 14.75
N LEU A 21 -1.98 -7.82 13.46
CA LEU A 21 -1.07 -7.30 12.44
C LEU A 21 -1.17 -5.78 12.27
N TRP A 22 -2.35 -5.19 12.46
CA TRP A 22 -2.53 -3.73 12.43
C TRP A 22 -1.73 -3.02 13.53
N HIS A 23 -1.45 -3.71 14.63
CA HIS A 23 -0.61 -3.20 15.72
C HIS A 23 0.88 -3.55 15.54
N GLY A 24 1.26 -4.24 14.46
CA GLY A 24 2.65 -4.68 14.20
C GLY A 24 3.08 -5.90 15.01
N LEU A 25 2.15 -6.61 15.64
CA LEU A 25 2.42 -7.75 16.54
C LEU A 25 2.56 -9.06 15.75
N ILE A 26 3.66 -9.20 15.01
CA ILE A 26 3.83 -10.31 14.04
C ILE A 26 3.94 -11.66 14.73
N ASP A 27 4.67 -11.77 15.84
CA ASP A 27 4.86 -13.05 16.52
C ASP A 27 3.54 -13.59 17.10
N GLU A 28 2.66 -12.72 17.61
CA GLU A 28 1.31 -13.07 18.07
C GLU A 28 0.40 -13.50 16.89
N ALA A 29 0.52 -12.82 15.75
CA ALA A 29 -0.19 -13.20 14.54
C ALA A 29 0.22 -14.60 14.05
N LYS A 30 1.51 -14.96 14.15
CA LYS A 30 2.02 -16.29 13.79
C LYS A 30 1.50 -17.37 14.73
N ALA A 31 1.52 -17.12 16.04
CA ALA A 31 1.02 -18.05 17.05
C ALA A 31 -0.45 -18.45 16.86
N SER A 32 -1.25 -17.58 16.23
CA SER A 32 -2.65 -17.88 15.89
C SER A 32 -2.84 -19.04 14.88
N PHE A 33 -1.75 -19.49 14.24
CA PHE A 33 -1.72 -20.60 13.29
C PHE A 33 -0.93 -21.82 13.79
N ASP A 34 -0.53 -21.84 15.06
CA ASP A 34 0.22 -22.96 15.65
C ASP A 34 -0.57 -24.28 15.51
N GLY A 35 0.15 -25.33 15.13
CA GLY A 35 -0.42 -26.66 14.90
C GLY A 35 -1.22 -26.81 13.60
N TRP A 36 -1.36 -25.75 12.80
CA TRP A 36 -2.04 -25.81 11.51
C TRP A 36 -1.06 -25.92 10.35
N SER A 37 -0.72 -27.15 9.96
CA SER A 37 0.12 -27.41 8.79
C SER A 37 -0.74 -27.52 7.53
N ALA A 38 -0.84 -26.42 6.79
CA ALA A 38 -1.44 -26.39 5.46
C ALA A 38 -0.60 -25.50 4.54
N PRO A 39 -0.49 -25.80 3.23
CA PRO A 39 0.32 -25.01 2.31
C PRO A 39 -0.02 -23.51 2.32
N GLN A 40 -1.31 -23.16 2.44
CA GLN A 40 -1.78 -21.79 2.50
C GLN A 40 -1.30 -21.06 3.76
N VAL A 41 -1.30 -21.76 4.91
CA VAL A 41 -0.80 -21.24 6.18
C VAL A 41 0.70 -21.03 6.10
N ASN A 42 1.45 -22.00 5.59
CA ASN A 42 2.91 -21.92 5.45
C ASN A 42 3.31 -20.75 4.54
N ASN A 43 2.61 -20.56 3.41
CA ASN A 43 2.83 -19.43 2.52
C ASN A 43 2.57 -18.09 3.20
N PHE A 44 1.51 -17.99 4.00
CA PHE A 44 1.20 -16.79 4.75
C PHE A 44 2.25 -16.49 5.84
N LEU A 45 2.69 -17.51 6.59
CA LEU A 45 3.74 -17.34 7.60
C LEU A 45 5.08 -16.91 6.97
N ALA A 46 5.46 -17.51 5.83
CA ALA A 46 6.65 -17.12 5.09
C ALA A 46 6.56 -15.68 4.55
N ASP A 47 5.39 -15.26 4.06
CA ASP A 47 5.12 -13.89 3.61
C ASP A 47 5.28 -12.88 4.76
N LEU A 48 4.79 -13.21 5.96
CA LEU A 48 4.99 -12.38 7.16
C LEU A 48 6.46 -12.25 7.54
N ASP A 49 7.23 -13.34 7.50
CA ASP A 49 8.66 -13.31 7.82
C ASP A 49 9.45 -12.49 6.80
N GLN A 50 9.16 -12.64 5.51
CA GLN A 50 9.79 -11.86 4.44
C GLN A 50 9.54 -10.36 4.59
N HIS A 51 8.35 -9.97 5.07
CA HIS A 51 7.92 -8.57 5.15
C HIS A 51 7.97 -7.99 6.57
N ARG A 52 8.57 -8.70 7.53
CA ARG A 52 8.60 -8.31 8.95
C ARG A 52 9.11 -6.90 9.20
N SER A 53 10.17 -6.49 8.50
CA SER A 53 10.75 -5.14 8.64
C SER A 53 9.90 -4.01 8.03
N ARG A 54 8.91 -4.35 7.19
CA ARG A 54 8.06 -3.39 6.47
C ARG A 54 6.67 -3.22 7.08
N LEU A 55 6.35 -3.96 8.13
CA LEU A 55 5.05 -3.93 8.81
C LEU A 55 5.15 -3.04 10.07
N PRO A 56 4.85 -1.74 9.97
CA PRO A 56 4.82 -0.86 11.14
C PRO A 56 3.57 -1.10 11.99
N ASN A 57 3.53 -0.45 13.16
CA ASN A 57 2.29 -0.29 13.91
C ASN A 57 1.37 0.73 13.20
N TYR A 58 0.49 0.23 12.35
CA TYR A 58 -0.46 1.03 11.58
C TYR A 58 -1.44 1.79 12.48
N ALA A 59 -1.85 1.21 13.62
CA ALA A 59 -2.68 1.90 14.60
C ALA A 59 -2.01 3.19 15.12
N ALA A 60 -0.72 3.12 15.45
CA ALA A 60 0.05 4.28 15.88
C ALA A 60 0.19 5.32 14.75
N TYR A 61 0.46 4.89 13.52
CA TYR A 61 0.56 5.79 12.38
C TYR A 61 -0.75 6.54 12.11
N GLN A 62 -1.88 5.86 12.29
CA GLN A 62 -3.20 6.47 12.13
C GLN A 62 -3.45 7.54 13.19
N GLN A 63 -3.06 7.30 14.44
CA GLN A 63 -3.15 8.28 15.52
C GLN A 63 -2.24 9.50 15.26
N LEU A 64 -1.05 9.27 14.71
CA LEU A 64 -0.11 10.31 14.28
C LEU A 64 -0.53 11.04 12.99
N LYS A 65 -1.68 10.67 12.40
CA LYS A 65 -2.18 11.20 11.11
C LYS A 65 -1.18 11.03 9.97
N ILE A 66 -0.32 10.02 10.06
CA ILE A 66 0.53 9.59 8.95
C ILE A 66 -0.38 8.86 7.97
N ASP A 67 -0.32 9.24 6.69
CA ASP A 67 -1.13 8.58 5.67
C ASP A 67 -0.62 7.14 5.45
N ILE A 68 -1.48 6.16 5.71
CA ILE A 68 -1.20 4.73 5.56
C ILE A 68 -1.69 4.24 4.18
N GLY A 69 -2.61 4.98 3.56
CA GLY A 69 -3.25 4.58 2.33
C GLY A 69 -2.46 5.04 1.12
N SER A 70 -2.41 4.19 0.09
CA SER A 70 -1.94 4.62 -1.23
C SER A 70 -2.99 5.44 -2.00
N GLY A 71 -4.16 5.72 -1.41
CA GLY A 71 -5.30 6.33 -2.08
C GLY A 71 -5.04 7.76 -2.57
N ALA A 72 -4.45 8.61 -1.73
CA ALA A 72 -4.10 9.98 -2.09
C ALA A 72 -3.05 10.01 -3.22
N VAL A 73 -2.02 9.17 -3.11
CA VAL A 73 -0.97 9.02 -4.13
C VAL A 73 -1.56 8.49 -5.45
N SER A 74 -2.30 7.38 -5.40
CA SER A 74 -2.90 6.74 -6.57
C SER A 74 -3.89 7.64 -7.30
N SER A 75 -4.72 8.37 -6.57
CA SER A 75 -5.66 9.33 -7.16
C SER A 75 -4.94 10.52 -7.79
N THR A 76 -3.85 11.01 -7.19
CA THR A 76 -3.02 12.07 -7.75
C THR A 76 -2.34 11.62 -9.04
N ILE A 77 -1.75 10.42 -9.07
CA ILE A 77 -1.18 9.82 -10.29
C ILE A 77 -2.24 9.73 -11.40
N LYS A 78 -3.46 9.27 -11.07
CA LYS A 78 -4.58 9.22 -12.03
C LYS A 78 -4.97 10.61 -12.56
N ARG A 79 -4.99 11.63 -11.70
CA ARG A 79 -5.28 13.03 -12.10
C ARG A 79 -4.22 13.61 -13.03
N ILE A 80 -2.96 13.26 -12.82
CA ILE A 80 -1.85 13.62 -13.73
C ILE A 80 -2.04 12.88 -15.06
N GLY A 81 -2.10 11.55 -15.03
CA GLY A 81 -2.18 10.72 -16.23
C GLY A 81 -3.37 11.03 -17.13
N ARG A 82 -4.56 11.30 -16.56
CA ARG A 82 -5.76 11.63 -17.35
C ARG A 82 -5.63 12.90 -18.19
N ARG A 83 -4.77 13.83 -17.80
CA ARG A 83 -4.56 15.11 -18.51
C ARG A 83 -3.34 15.12 -19.41
N LEU A 84 -2.38 14.22 -19.16
CA LEU A 84 -1.19 14.06 -20.01
C LEU A 84 -1.36 13.03 -21.11
N LYS A 85 -2.32 12.10 -20.98
CA LYS A 85 -2.58 11.08 -21.99
C LYS A 85 -3.34 11.69 -23.17
N ILE A 86 -2.69 11.76 -24.32
CA ILE A 86 -3.30 12.08 -25.61
C ILE A 86 -3.43 10.75 -26.38
N SER A 87 -4.66 10.40 -26.79
CA SER A 87 -4.90 9.14 -27.51
C SER A 87 -4.15 9.13 -28.84
N GLY A 88 -3.45 8.05 -29.16
CA GLY A 88 -2.67 7.90 -30.39
C GLY A 88 -1.35 8.69 -30.44
N ALA A 89 -0.98 9.41 -29.37
CA ALA A 89 0.26 10.17 -29.30
C ALA A 89 1.19 9.61 -28.21
N GLN A 90 2.50 9.82 -28.41
CA GLN A 90 3.54 9.54 -27.42
C GLN A 90 4.36 10.79 -27.19
N TRP A 91 4.75 11.02 -25.94
CA TRP A 91 5.67 12.10 -25.60
C TRP A 91 7.10 11.69 -25.98
N LYS A 92 7.88 12.62 -26.52
CA LYS A 92 9.34 12.44 -26.59
C LYS A 92 9.89 12.36 -25.18
N SER A 93 10.77 11.41 -24.91
CA SER A 93 11.35 11.16 -23.57
C SER A 93 11.98 12.41 -22.95
N GLU A 94 12.69 13.19 -23.77
CA GLU A 94 13.30 14.48 -23.41
C GLU A 94 12.31 15.51 -22.84
N ASN A 95 11.04 15.48 -23.28
CA ASN A 95 10.02 16.45 -22.87
C ASN A 95 9.17 15.99 -21.68
N VAL A 96 9.25 14.71 -21.29
CA VAL A 96 8.38 14.12 -20.24
C VAL A 96 8.54 14.87 -18.92
N ASN A 97 9.78 15.16 -18.50
CA ASN A 97 10.05 15.81 -17.23
C ASN A 97 9.50 17.25 -17.18
N GLN A 98 9.59 18.00 -18.28
CA GLN A 98 9.07 19.36 -18.35
C GLN A 98 7.55 19.38 -18.21
N VAL A 99 6.86 18.50 -18.92
CA VAL A 99 5.40 18.38 -18.89
C VAL A 99 4.90 17.94 -17.51
N LEU A 100 5.59 16.97 -16.88
CA LEU A 100 5.29 16.55 -15.51
C LEU A 100 5.50 17.69 -14.52
N LYS A 101 6.61 18.43 -14.61
CA LYS A 101 6.91 19.56 -13.73
C LYS A 101 5.83 20.64 -13.80
N GLN A 102 5.41 21.03 -15.00
CA GLN A 102 4.31 21.99 -15.20
C GLN A 102 3.01 21.50 -14.57
N ARG A 103 2.69 20.21 -14.73
CA ARG A 103 1.47 19.64 -14.15
C ARG A 103 1.52 19.59 -12.63
N CYS A 104 2.66 19.24 -12.05
CA CYS A 104 2.86 19.26 -10.60
C CYS A 104 2.76 20.69 -10.05
N ALA A 105 3.43 21.66 -10.68
CA ALA A 105 3.33 23.07 -10.29
C ALA A 105 1.88 23.56 -10.30
N TYR A 106 1.10 23.24 -11.34
CA TYR A 106 -0.33 23.56 -11.40
C TYR A 106 -1.13 22.92 -10.25
N LEU A 107 -0.89 21.63 -9.94
CA LEU A 107 -1.60 20.92 -8.87
C LEU A 107 -1.24 21.41 -7.48
N ASN A 108 -0.01 21.90 -7.30
CA ASN A 108 0.49 22.48 -6.06
C ASN A 108 0.18 23.98 -5.91
N LEU A 109 -0.42 24.60 -6.94
CA LEU A 109 -0.67 26.04 -7.01
C LEU A 109 0.62 26.90 -7.06
N ASP A 110 1.74 26.30 -7.46
CA ASP A 110 3.07 26.93 -7.55
C ASP A 110 3.35 27.52 -8.94
N LEU A 111 2.34 28.08 -9.61
CA LEU A 111 2.51 28.65 -10.95
C LEU A 111 3.23 30.02 -10.96
N ASN A 112 3.53 30.57 -9.78
CA ASN A 112 4.24 31.83 -9.63
C ASN A 112 5.72 31.63 -9.29
N THR A 113 6.55 31.49 -10.33
CA THR A 113 7.90 32.08 -10.36
C THR A 113 8.23 32.35 -11.82
N ALA A 114 7.82 33.53 -12.29
CA ALA A 114 8.46 34.21 -13.41
C ALA A 114 9.78 34.83 -12.93
#